data_AF-A0A6T8UYQ0-F1
#
_entry.id   AF-A0A6T8UYQ0-F1
#
_cell.length_a   1.000
_cell.length_b   1.000
_cell.length_c   1.000
_cell.angle_alpha   90.00
_cell.angle_beta   90.00
_cell.angle_gamma   90.00
#
_symmetry.space_group_name_H-M   'P 1'
#
loop_
_entity.id
_entity.type
_entity.pdbx_description
1 polymer ?
#
loop_
_entity_poly.entity_id
_entity_poly.type
_entity_poly.pdbx_seq_one_letter_code
_entity_poly.pdbx_strand_id
1 'polypeptide(L)'
;DIILGMLPIARELLQLGADVVLVANKLPAINDVTAAEVRELLGVAGQHCPIIQAAYAAAQRVLSITGGRVPPVPGAPVLPTRSSSTASLHTLAGAASTSPLASYTSQPVLAPMAERQGSGSSCSSSRGSDELGVPGSAGRDSLAGLVHRSSDWARELSEAPGPRLYVVDNGQGSPCLDLRRVPDVLAEACSGADLVVIEGMGRAIHTNFSAAFRVDALKLAMIKTEHLARRLFGASGALYDCVCRFTPGTGL
;
A
#
# COMPACT_ATOMS: atom_id res chain seq x y z
N ASP A 1 9.26 -3.07 -13.70
CA ASP A 1 9.18 -2.12 -12.57
C ASP A 1 9.75 -2.72 -11.28
N ILE A 2 9.13 -3.74 -10.69
CA ILE A 2 9.62 -4.29 -9.41
C ILE A 2 10.98 -5.03 -9.51
N ILE A 3 11.14 -6.03 -10.39
CA ILE A 3 12.33 -6.91 -10.39
C ILE A 3 13.64 -6.16 -10.70
N LEU A 4 13.63 -5.25 -11.67
CA LEU A 4 14.83 -4.55 -12.16
C LEU A 4 14.85 -3.06 -11.80
N GLY A 5 13.84 -2.56 -11.08
CA GLY A 5 13.77 -1.17 -10.64
C GLY A 5 13.73 -1.07 -9.12
N MET A 6 12.58 -1.33 -8.52
CA MET A 6 12.39 -1.14 -7.08
C MET A 6 13.15 -2.15 -6.21
N LEU A 7 13.32 -3.41 -6.66
CA LEU A 7 14.03 -4.42 -5.89
C LEU A 7 15.55 -4.15 -5.81
N PRO A 8 16.26 -3.73 -6.88
CA PRO A 8 17.64 -3.24 -6.78
C PRO A 8 17.78 -2.03 -5.84
N ILE A 9 16.85 -1.07 -5.87
CA ILE A 9 16.84 0.07 -4.93
C ILE A 9 16.70 -0.41 -3.49
N ALA A 10 15.74 -1.30 -3.22
CA ALA A 10 15.56 -1.88 -1.89
C ALA A 10 16.84 -2.62 -1.43
N ARG A 11 17.47 -3.39 -2.32
CA ARG A 11 18.72 -4.09 -2.04
C ARG A 11 19.87 -3.13 -1.70
N GLU A 12 19.94 -1.97 -2.34
CA GLU A 12 20.94 -0.94 -2.00
C GLU A 12 20.67 -0.28 -0.65
N LEU A 13 19.40 0.04 -0.35
CA LEU A 13 19.01 0.58 0.96
C LEU A 13 19.33 -0.41 2.09
N LEU A 14 19.07 -1.70 1.89
CA LEU A 14 19.48 -2.76 2.81
C LEU A 14 21.02 -2.78 2.96
N GLN A 15 21.79 -2.68 1.88
CA GLN A 15 23.26 -2.63 1.99
C GLN A 15 23.75 -1.43 2.80
N LEU A 16 23.03 -0.31 2.78
CA LEU A 16 23.30 0.88 3.59
C LEU A 16 22.80 0.76 5.04
N GLY A 17 22.21 -0.37 5.42
CA GLY A 17 21.76 -0.67 6.78
C GLY A 17 20.33 -0.24 7.09
N ALA A 18 19.55 0.21 6.10
CA ALA A 18 18.15 0.60 6.31
C ALA A 18 17.24 -0.63 6.33
N ASP A 19 16.25 -0.62 7.23
CA ASP A 19 15.08 -1.49 7.08
C ASP A 19 14.23 -1.03 5.90
N VAL A 20 13.66 -1.97 5.15
CA VAL A 20 12.84 -1.66 3.97
C VAL A 20 11.48 -2.35 4.08
N VAL A 21 10.42 -1.57 3.90
CA VAL A 21 9.05 -2.09 3.77
C VAL A 21 8.61 -1.91 2.32
N LEU A 22 8.51 -3.01 1.58
CA LEU A 22 7.92 -3.00 0.24
C LEU A 22 6.39 -3.01 0.35
N VAL A 23 5.76 -1.96 -0.18
CA VAL A 23 4.32 -1.80 -0.16
C VAL A 23 3.74 -2.03 -1.55
N ALA A 24 2.82 -2.98 -1.66
CA ALA A 24 2.20 -3.37 -2.94
C ALA A 24 0.67 -3.46 -2.82
N ASN A 25 -0.02 -3.68 -3.94
CA ASN A 25 -1.48 -3.81 -3.91
C ASN A 25 -1.92 -5.07 -3.17
N LYS A 26 -3.09 -5.01 -2.54
CA LYS A 26 -3.76 -6.22 -2.01
C LYS A 26 -4.41 -7.02 -3.13
N LEU A 27 -5.03 -6.31 -4.07
CA LEU A 27 -5.79 -6.90 -5.18
C LEU A 27 -5.15 -6.51 -6.53
N PRO A 28 -5.25 -7.34 -7.58
CA PRO A 28 -4.69 -7.02 -8.89
C PRO A 28 -5.21 -5.68 -9.45
N ALA A 29 -4.35 -4.92 -10.13
CA ALA A 29 -4.73 -3.70 -10.82
C ALA A 29 -3.84 -3.46 -12.04
N ILE A 30 -4.40 -3.63 -13.25
CA ILE A 30 -3.65 -3.57 -14.51
C ILE A 30 -2.46 -4.56 -14.47
N ASN A 31 -1.25 -4.05 -14.35
CA ASN A 31 0.02 -4.77 -14.30
C ASN A 31 0.79 -4.50 -13.00
N ASP A 32 0.14 -3.86 -12.01
CA ASP A 32 0.72 -3.63 -10.71
C ASP A 32 0.83 -4.95 -9.95
N VAL A 33 2.02 -5.19 -9.39
CA VAL A 33 2.29 -6.37 -8.56
C VAL A 33 1.50 -6.30 -7.25
N THR A 34 1.00 -7.45 -6.82
CA THR A 34 0.35 -7.62 -5.52
C THR A 34 1.37 -7.98 -4.43
N ALA A 35 1.04 -7.71 -3.17
CA ALA A 35 1.89 -8.09 -2.04
C ALA A 35 2.09 -9.61 -1.93
N ALA A 36 1.13 -10.42 -2.39
CA ALA A 36 1.28 -11.88 -2.46
C ALA A 36 2.39 -12.26 -3.46
N GLU A 37 2.32 -11.73 -4.68
CA GLU A 37 3.34 -11.94 -5.72
C GLU A 37 4.71 -11.41 -5.31
N VAL A 38 4.78 -10.27 -4.60
CA VAL A 38 6.06 -9.76 -4.07
C VAL A 38 6.68 -10.73 -3.06
N ARG A 39 5.88 -11.36 -2.17
CA ARG A 39 6.41 -12.34 -1.20
C ARG A 39 6.99 -13.58 -1.89
N GLU A 40 6.33 -14.07 -2.93
CA GLU A 40 6.84 -15.18 -3.75
C GLU A 40 8.12 -14.77 -4.48
N LEU A 41 8.12 -13.58 -5.10
CA LEU A 41 9.27 -13.01 -5.79
C LEU A 41 10.49 -12.91 -4.86
N LEU A 42 10.32 -12.44 -3.63
CA LEU A 42 11.42 -12.34 -2.67
C LEU A 42 11.99 -13.71 -2.27
N GLY A 43 11.15 -14.75 -2.23
CA GLY A 43 11.60 -16.13 -2.02
C GLY A 43 12.53 -16.62 -3.14
N VAL A 44 12.26 -16.22 -4.38
CA VAL A 44 13.12 -16.52 -5.54
C VAL A 44 14.34 -15.60 -5.55
N ALA A 45 14.17 -14.30 -5.38
CA ALA A 45 15.26 -13.32 -5.39
C ALA A 45 16.30 -13.59 -4.30
N GLY A 46 15.87 -14.07 -3.13
CA GLY A 46 16.78 -14.49 -2.05
C GLY A 46 17.69 -15.65 -2.43
N GLN A 47 17.31 -16.51 -3.38
CA GLN A 47 18.20 -17.59 -3.87
C GLN A 47 19.35 -17.04 -4.73
N HIS A 48 19.20 -15.82 -5.26
CA HIS A 48 20.17 -15.19 -6.15
C HIS A 48 20.90 -14.00 -5.50
N CYS A 49 20.47 -13.55 -4.32
CA CYS A 49 21.04 -12.38 -3.66
C CYS A 49 21.13 -12.59 -2.13
N PRO A 50 22.35 -12.74 -1.56
CA PRO A 50 22.51 -12.99 -0.13
C PRO A 50 22.02 -11.83 0.75
N ILE A 51 22.04 -10.59 0.27
CA ILE A 51 21.52 -9.42 1.00
C ILE A 51 20.00 -9.52 1.14
N ILE A 52 19.30 -9.78 0.03
CA ILE A 52 17.85 -9.98 0.05
C ILE A 52 17.50 -11.20 0.90
N GLN A 53 18.25 -12.30 0.77
CA GLN A 53 18.04 -13.51 1.54
C GLN A 53 18.12 -13.26 3.05
N ALA A 54 19.20 -12.62 3.50
CA ALA A 54 19.44 -12.35 4.91
C ALA A 54 18.37 -11.39 5.47
N ALA A 55 18.07 -10.31 4.76
CA ALA A 55 17.11 -9.30 5.21
C ALA A 55 15.67 -9.84 5.22
N TYR A 56 15.28 -10.63 4.21
CA TYR A 56 13.95 -11.23 4.17
C TYR A 56 13.81 -12.32 5.25
N ALA A 57 14.83 -13.15 5.47
CA ALA A 57 14.82 -14.14 6.55
C ALA A 57 14.77 -13.48 7.94
N ALA A 58 15.47 -12.37 8.14
CA ALA A 58 15.39 -11.58 9.37
C ALA A 58 13.98 -11.02 9.60
N ALA A 59 13.35 -10.48 8.56
CA ALA A 59 11.96 -10.04 8.62
C ALA A 59 11.01 -11.18 8.99
N GLN A 60 11.15 -12.38 8.39
CA GLN A 60 10.29 -13.53 8.71
C GLN A 60 10.39 -13.97 10.18
N ARG A 61 11.59 -13.94 10.79
CA ARG A 61 11.75 -14.23 12.22
C ARG A 61 11.01 -13.22 13.10
N VAL A 62 11.05 -11.95 12.74
CA VAL A 62 10.30 -10.91 13.46
C VAL A 62 8.79 -11.13 13.28
N LEU A 63 8.34 -11.40 12.06
CA LEU A 63 6.92 -11.60 11.77
C LEU A 63 6.32 -12.82 12.50
N SER A 64 7.09 -13.89 12.73
CA SER A 64 6.58 -15.07 13.45
C SER A 64 6.25 -14.78 14.92
N ILE A 65 6.99 -13.87 15.57
CA ILE A 65 6.76 -13.49 16.97
C ILE A 65 5.81 -12.28 17.12
N THR A 66 5.67 -11.45 16.09
CA THR A 66 4.73 -10.31 16.10
C THR A 66 3.34 -10.65 15.58
N GLY A 67 3.07 -11.93 15.24
CA GLY A 67 1.79 -12.35 14.68
C GLY A 67 1.55 -11.79 13.28
N GLY A 68 2.60 -11.68 12.48
CA GLY A 68 2.56 -11.20 11.10
C GLY A 68 2.52 -9.68 10.93
N ARG A 69 2.77 -8.91 12.01
CA ARG A 69 2.80 -7.44 11.96
C ARG A 69 4.23 -6.91 11.92
N VAL A 70 4.49 -5.91 11.07
CA VAL A 70 5.79 -5.21 11.10
C VAL A 70 5.83 -4.37 12.38
N PRO A 71 6.83 -4.55 13.25
CA PRO A 71 6.95 -3.72 14.43
C PRO A 71 7.33 -2.28 14.04
N PRO A 72 6.95 -1.27 14.84
CA PRO A 72 7.41 0.09 14.61
C PRO A 72 8.93 0.18 14.73
N VAL A 73 9.53 1.16 14.06
CA VAL A 73 10.97 1.45 14.21
C VAL A 73 11.27 1.74 15.69
N PRO A 74 12.37 1.23 16.27
CA PRO A 74 12.71 1.52 17.67
C PRO A 74 12.72 3.03 17.96
N GLY A 75 11.97 3.44 19.00
CA GLY A 75 11.81 4.85 19.37
C GLY A 75 10.71 5.60 18.61
N ALA A 76 10.00 4.95 17.69
CA ALA A 76 8.87 5.56 17.01
C ALA A 76 7.69 5.83 17.97
N PRO A 77 6.91 6.89 17.73
CA PRO A 77 5.71 7.15 18.49
C PRO A 77 4.69 6.02 18.33
N VAL A 78 4.07 5.62 19.44
CA VAL A 78 2.96 4.65 19.43
C VAL A 78 1.77 5.33 18.77
N LEU A 79 1.36 4.85 17.60
CA LEU A 79 0.14 5.32 16.93
C LEU A 79 -1.07 5.01 17.84
N PRO A 80 -1.97 5.97 18.08
CA PRO A 80 -3.17 5.70 18.85
C PRO A 80 -4.00 4.65 18.11
N THR A 81 -4.26 3.53 18.78
CA THR A 81 -5.17 2.51 18.25
C THR A 81 -6.54 3.15 18.10
N ARG A 82 -7.08 3.16 16.88
CA ARG A 82 -8.48 3.52 16.68
C ARG A 82 -9.31 2.48 17.42
N SER A 83 -9.83 2.84 18.59
CA SER A 83 -10.89 2.08 19.21
C SER A 83 -12.04 2.03 18.21
N SER A 84 -12.45 0.81 17.85
CA SER A 84 -13.63 0.58 17.05
C SER A 84 -14.87 0.95 17.87
N SER A 85 -15.09 2.24 18.05
CA SER A 85 -16.40 2.76 18.39
C SER A 85 -17.21 2.72 17.09
N THR A 86 -18.18 1.82 17.06
CA THR A 86 -19.30 1.87 16.12
C THR A 86 -20.12 3.13 16.44
N ALA A 87 -19.62 4.30 16.08
CA ALA A 87 -20.43 5.51 16.04
C ALA A 87 -21.07 5.54 14.65
N SER A 88 -22.32 5.11 14.59
CA SER A 88 -23.18 5.18 13.42
C SER A 88 -23.14 6.59 12.81
N LEU A 89 -22.66 6.70 11.58
CA LEU A 89 -22.77 7.90 10.75
C LEU A 89 -24.24 8.09 10.35
N HIS A 90 -25.04 8.64 11.25
CA HIS A 90 -26.28 9.30 10.89
C HIS A 90 -26.24 10.75 11.37
N THR A 91 -26.50 11.64 10.42
CA THR A 91 -26.94 13.03 10.61
C THR A 91 -25.85 14.08 10.86
N LEU A 92 -25.33 14.63 9.77
CA LEU A 92 -25.12 16.08 9.63
C LEU A 92 -25.46 16.49 8.19
N ALA A 93 -26.77 16.60 7.93
CA ALA A 93 -27.28 17.44 6.86
C ALA A 93 -27.49 18.84 7.43
N GLY A 94 -26.92 19.87 6.79
CA GLY A 94 -27.30 21.26 7.02
C GLY A 94 -26.13 22.23 7.16
N ALA A 95 -25.73 22.82 6.03
CA ALA A 95 -25.67 24.27 5.83
C ALA A 95 -24.86 24.56 4.55
N ALA A 96 -25.57 24.63 3.43
CA ALA A 96 -25.05 25.21 2.20
C ALA A 96 -24.89 26.73 2.40
N SER A 97 -23.72 27.26 2.06
CA SER A 97 -23.56 28.69 1.75
C SER A 97 -23.20 28.82 0.27
N THR A 98 -23.96 29.69 -0.39
CA THR A 98 -24.06 29.91 -1.82
C THR A 98 -23.09 30.97 -2.31
N SER A 99 -22.44 30.75 -3.47
CA SER A 99 -22.27 31.74 -4.56
C SER A 99 -21.38 31.19 -5.71
N PRO A 100 -21.50 31.71 -6.95
CA PRO A 100 -21.90 30.86 -8.07
C PRO A 100 -20.96 30.80 -9.30
N LEU A 101 -21.35 29.90 -10.22
CA LEU A 101 -21.18 29.91 -11.69
C LEU A 101 -19.87 29.37 -12.31
N ALA A 102 -19.97 28.19 -12.94
CA ALA A 102 -19.82 28.05 -14.39
C ALA A 102 -20.46 26.74 -14.85
N SER A 103 -21.51 26.87 -15.65
CA SER A 103 -22.29 25.81 -16.29
C SER A 103 -21.46 25.07 -17.34
N TYR A 104 -21.45 23.73 -17.30
CA TYR A 104 -21.17 22.93 -18.49
C TYR A 104 -22.17 21.77 -18.57
N THR A 105 -23.01 21.85 -19.60
CA THR A 105 -24.01 20.86 -19.98
C THR A 105 -23.33 19.64 -20.60
N SER A 106 -23.48 18.47 -19.99
CA SER A 106 -23.21 17.19 -20.65
C SER A 106 -24.54 16.50 -20.96
N GLN A 107 -24.87 16.41 -22.24
CA GLN A 107 -25.87 15.46 -22.72
C GLN A 107 -25.23 14.05 -22.76
N PRO A 108 -25.95 12.98 -22.36
CA PRO A 108 -25.49 11.62 -22.58
C PRO A 108 -25.80 11.20 -24.03
N VAL A 109 -24.76 10.85 -24.79
CA VAL A 109 -24.90 10.13 -26.05
C VAL A 109 -25.15 8.66 -25.74
N LEU A 110 -26.39 8.22 -25.97
CA LEU A 110 -26.78 6.82 -26.02
C LEU A 110 -26.32 6.23 -27.36
N ALA A 111 -25.68 5.06 -27.33
CA ALA A 111 -25.60 4.17 -28.50
C ALA A 111 -25.88 2.72 -28.05
N PRO A 112 -26.62 1.93 -28.85
CA PRO A 112 -27.26 0.70 -28.39
C PRO A 112 -26.34 -0.52 -28.56
N MET A 113 -26.42 -1.47 -27.62
CA MET A 113 -25.95 -2.84 -27.86
C MET A 113 -27.16 -3.77 -27.93
N ALA A 114 -27.27 -4.43 -29.07
CA ALA A 114 -28.34 -5.33 -29.43
C ALA A 114 -28.28 -6.66 -28.67
N GLU A 115 -29.46 -7.18 -28.36
CA GLU A 115 -29.72 -8.51 -27.84
C GLU A 115 -29.32 -9.60 -28.86
N ARG A 116 -28.78 -10.70 -28.35
CA ARG A 116 -28.94 -12.02 -28.98
C ARG A 116 -29.34 -13.04 -27.93
N GLN A 117 -30.55 -13.55 -28.09
CA GLN A 117 -31.12 -14.68 -27.38
C GLN A 117 -30.42 -15.97 -27.81
N GLY A 118 -30.18 -16.85 -26.83
CA GLY A 118 -29.76 -18.24 -27.01
C GLY A 118 -30.32 -19.07 -25.86
N SER A 119 -31.17 -20.02 -26.22
CA SER A 119 -32.11 -20.80 -25.40
C SER A 119 -31.53 -22.09 -24.79
N GLY A 120 -32.09 -22.50 -23.64
CA GLY A 120 -32.14 -23.89 -23.11
C GLY A 120 -30.89 -24.31 -22.32
N SER A 121 -30.94 -25.01 -21.19
CA SER A 121 -31.95 -25.92 -20.65
C SER A 121 -31.70 -26.16 -19.15
N SER A 122 -32.76 -26.47 -18.42
CA SER A 122 -32.81 -26.78 -16.99
C SER A 122 -32.46 -28.24 -16.69
N CYS A 123 -31.74 -28.51 -15.60
CA CYS A 123 -32.00 -29.69 -14.78
C CYS A 123 -31.67 -29.43 -13.31
N SER A 124 -32.50 -30.01 -12.45
CA SER A 124 -32.59 -29.86 -11.01
C SER A 124 -32.01 -31.07 -10.29
N SER A 125 -31.28 -30.86 -9.17
CA SER A 125 -31.34 -31.79 -8.03
C SER A 125 -30.56 -31.29 -6.78
N SER A 126 -31.33 -31.17 -5.69
CA SER A 126 -31.03 -31.53 -4.29
C SER A 126 -29.77 -31.04 -3.55
N ARG A 127 -30.02 -30.11 -2.62
CA ARG A 127 -29.70 -30.15 -1.17
C ARG A 127 -28.59 -31.10 -0.69
N GLY A 128 -27.53 -30.51 -0.17
CA GLY A 128 -26.60 -31.05 0.82
C GLY A 128 -26.01 -29.90 1.62
N SER A 129 -26.40 -29.80 2.89
CA SER A 129 -25.89 -28.83 3.86
C SER A 129 -24.55 -29.31 4.39
N ASP A 130 -23.47 -28.57 4.12
CA ASP A 130 -22.21 -28.71 4.85
C ASP A 130 -21.78 -27.32 5.33
N GLU A 131 -21.99 -27.09 6.62
CA GLU A 131 -21.36 -26.03 7.39
C GLU A 131 -19.85 -26.28 7.42
N LEU A 132 -19.08 -25.44 6.71
CA LEU A 132 -17.64 -25.32 6.94
C LEU A 132 -17.40 -24.06 7.75
N GLY A 133 -16.98 -24.30 8.99
CA GLY A 133 -16.81 -23.33 10.05
C GLY A 133 -16.00 -22.10 9.66
N VAL A 134 -16.57 -20.94 9.98
CA VAL A 134 -15.89 -19.66 10.05
C VAL A 134 -14.76 -19.77 11.09
N PRO A 135 -13.49 -19.46 10.77
CA PRO A 135 -12.47 -19.34 11.80
C PRO A 135 -12.85 -18.17 12.71
N GLY A 136 -12.99 -18.48 14.00
CA GLY A 136 -13.42 -17.56 15.03
C GLY A 136 -12.63 -16.25 15.03
N SER A 137 -13.34 -15.19 15.39
CA SER A 137 -12.83 -13.85 15.68
C SER A 137 -11.49 -13.91 16.41
N ALA A 138 -10.40 -13.53 15.73
CA ALA A 138 -9.14 -13.21 16.38
C ALA A 138 -9.42 -12.15 17.45
N GLY A 139 -9.05 -12.48 18.68
CA GLY A 139 -9.36 -11.72 19.88
C GLY A 139 -8.98 -10.26 19.76
N ARG A 140 -9.85 -9.40 20.31
CA ARG A 140 -9.47 -8.03 20.68
C ARG A 140 -8.47 -8.13 21.82
N ASP A 141 -7.18 -8.14 21.48
CA ASP A 141 -6.11 -8.20 22.48
C ASP A 141 -6.21 -7.03 23.46
N SER A 142 -6.24 -7.34 24.75
CA SER A 142 -6.24 -6.34 25.82
C SER A 142 -4.91 -5.55 25.82
N LEU A 143 -4.97 -4.31 26.31
CA LEU A 143 -3.82 -3.39 26.41
C LEU A 143 -2.60 -4.04 27.12
N ALA A 144 -2.84 -4.94 28.08
CA ALA A 144 -1.79 -5.65 28.81
C ALA A 144 -1.04 -6.70 27.96
N GLY A 145 -1.73 -7.34 27.01
CA GLY A 145 -1.11 -8.31 26.09
C GLY A 145 -0.22 -7.66 25.03
N LEU A 146 -0.55 -6.42 24.64
CA LEU A 146 0.27 -5.62 23.73
C LEU A 146 1.57 -5.13 24.40
N VAL A 147 1.50 -4.75 25.69
CA VAL A 147 2.64 -4.25 26.47
C VAL A 147 3.65 -5.35 26.79
N HIS A 148 3.22 -6.57 27.12
CA HIS A 148 4.15 -7.67 27.40
C HIS A 148 4.81 -8.22 26.12
N ARG A 149 4.07 -8.26 25.00
CA ARG A 149 4.66 -8.57 23.69
C ARG A 149 5.66 -7.51 23.22
N SER A 150 5.56 -6.28 23.72
CA SER A 150 6.42 -5.16 23.33
C SER A 150 7.88 -5.34 23.76
N SER A 151 8.19 -6.09 24.82
CA SER A 151 9.57 -6.33 25.27
C SER A 151 10.28 -7.42 24.45
N ASP A 152 9.54 -8.44 24.02
CA ASP A 152 10.12 -9.63 23.40
C ASP A 152 10.62 -9.35 21.98
N TRP A 153 9.81 -8.70 21.14
CA TRP A 153 10.29 -8.29 19.81
C TRP A 153 11.24 -7.09 19.89
N ALA A 154 11.18 -6.23 20.91
CA ALA A 154 12.13 -5.13 21.06
C ALA A 154 13.55 -5.65 21.34
N ARG A 155 13.68 -6.68 22.18
CA ARG A 155 14.94 -7.37 22.42
C ARG A 155 15.45 -8.04 21.13
N GLU A 156 14.59 -8.78 20.44
CA GLU A 156 14.93 -9.43 19.17
C GLU A 156 15.31 -8.41 18.08
N LEU A 157 14.64 -7.25 17.98
CA LEU A 157 15.03 -6.18 17.03
C LEU A 157 16.41 -5.59 17.37
N SER A 158 16.74 -5.50 18.67
CA SER A 158 18.05 -5.00 19.13
C SER A 158 19.17 -6.02 18.96
N GLU A 159 18.84 -7.32 19.05
CA GLU A 159 19.80 -8.43 18.98
C GLU A 159 19.92 -9.03 17.58
N ALA A 160 18.92 -8.85 16.70
CA ALA A 160 18.91 -9.36 15.34
C ALA A 160 19.92 -8.60 14.48
N PRO A 161 20.96 -9.28 13.95
CA PRO A 161 21.97 -8.62 13.15
C PRO A 161 21.41 -8.25 11.77
N GLY A 162 21.58 -6.98 11.40
CA GLY A 162 21.34 -6.48 10.05
C GLY A 162 19.93 -5.97 9.74
N PRO A 163 19.75 -5.41 8.55
CA PRO A 163 18.51 -4.80 8.10
C PRO A 163 17.45 -5.84 7.74
N ARG A 164 16.18 -5.43 7.72
CA ARG A 164 15.03 -6.31 7.50
C ARG A 164 14.24 -5.86 6.28
N LEU A 165 13.79 -6.83 5.47
CA LEU A 165 12.98 -6.58 4.28
C LEU A 165 11.57 -7.12 4.47
N TYR A 166 10.61 -6.23 4.69
CA TYR A 166 9.20 -6.56 4.90
C TYR A 166 8.36 -6.38 3.63
N VAL A 167 7.20 -7.04 3.58
CA VAL A 167 6.19 -6.87 2.53
C VAL A 167 4.82 -6.66 3.14
N VAL A 168 4.19 -5.52 2.85
CA VAL A 168 2.88 -5.13 3.36
C VAL A 168 1.96 -4.74 2.20
N ASP A 169 0.69 -5.10 2.26
CA ASP A 169 -0.28 -4.62 1.27
C ASP A 169 -0.85 -3.25 1.66
N ASN A 170 -1.20 -2.46 0.65
CA ASN A 170 -1.84 -1.16 0.83
C ASN A 170 -3.37 -1.23 0.94
N GLY A 171 -3.96 -2.43 0.99
CA GLY A 171 -5.42 -2.64 1.03
C GLY A 171 -6.18 -2.29 -0.25
N GLN A 172 -5.52 -1.88 -1.32
CA GLN A 172 -6.14 -1.37 -2.55
C GLN A 172 -5.91 -2.32 -3.74
N GLY A 173 -6.77 -2.17 -4.76
CA GLY A 173 -6.71 -2.84 -6.06
C GLY A 173 -6.84 -1.83 -7.19
N SER A 174 -6.06 -0.75 -7.10
CA SER A 174 -6.11 0.39 -8.00
C SER A 174 -4.71 0.70 -8.54
N PRO A 175 -4.58 1.19 -9.78
CA PRO A 175 -3.31 1.74 -10.29
C PRO A 175 -2.93 3.06 -9.60
N CYS A 176 -3.88 3.66 -8.87
CA CYS A 176 -3.69 4.85 -8.05
C CYS A 176 -3.60 4.46 -6.56
N LEU A 177 -3.00 5.33 -5.74
CA LEU A 177 -2.83 5.09 -4.30
C LEU A 177 -3.44 6.24 -3.50
N ASP A 178 -4.57 6.00 -2.84
CA ASP A 178 -5.13 6.99 -1.90
C ASP A 178 -4.53 6.78 -0.50
N LEU A 179 -3.51 7.57 -0.15
CA LEU A 179 -2.82 7.49 1.14
C LEU A 179 -3.70 7.92 2.34
N ARG A 180 -4.85 8.54 2.10
CA ARG A 180 -5.83 8.83 3.18
C ARG A 180 -6.58 7.58 3.62
N ARG A 181 -6.48 6.48 2.85
CA ARG A 181 -7.23 5.23 3.05
C ARG A 181 -6.27 4.04 2.97
N VAL A 182 -5.42 3.91 3.99
CA VAL A 182 -4.54 2.75 4.17
C VAL A 182 -5.02 1.88 5.34
N PRO A 183 -4.79 0.55 5.30
CA PRO A 183 -5.06 -0.32 6.44
C PRO A 183 -4.19 0.04 7.64
N ASP A 184 -4.71 -0.20 8.86
CA ASP A 184 -3.97 0.03 10.10
C ASP A 184 -2.63 -0.73 10.11
N VAL A 185 -2.60 -1.95 9.55
CA VAL A 185 -1.37 -2.77 9.43
C VAL A 185 -0.29 -2.05 8.61
N LEU A 186 -0.66 -1.32 7.55
CA LEU A 186 0.29 -0.52 6.79
C LEU A 186 0.70 0.74 7.56
N ALA A 187 -0.24 1.42 8.20
CA ALA A 187 0.06 2.61 9.00
C ALA A 187 1.03 2.29 10.14
N GLU A 188 0.82 1.18 10.85
CA GLU A 188 1.71 0.66 11.90
C GLU A 188 3.09 0.31 11.35
N ALA A 189 3.15 -0.39 10.21
CA ALA A 189 4.41 -0.77 9.56
C ALA A 189 5.28 0.42 9.12
N CYS A 190 4.66 1.57 8.85
CA CYS A 190 5.35 2.80 8.49
C CYS A 190 5.68 3.69 9.70
N SER A 191 5.32 3.29 10.93
CA SER A 191 5.57 4.10 12.12
C SER A 191 7.07 4.22 12.39
N GLY A 192 7.56 5.46 12.35
CA GLY A 192 8.98 5.78 12.52
C GLY A 192 9.83 5.64 11.26
N ALA A 193 9.22 5.39 10.09
CA ALA A 193 9.91 5.53 8.82
C ALA A 193 10.45 6.97 8.67
N ASP A 194 11.59 7.13 8.01
CA ASP A 194 12.29 8.39 7.76
C ASP A 194 12.39 8.75 6.28
N LEU A 195 12.04 7.81 5.39
CA LEU A 195 11.96 7.97 3.95
C LEU A 195 10.74 7.25 3.38
N VAL A 196 10.01 7.92 2.49
CA VAL A 196 8.94 7.33 1.68
C VAL A 196 9.32 7.40 0.20
N VAL A 197 9.32 6.26 -0.47
CA VAL A 197 9.50 6.18 -1.93
C VAL A 197 8.18 5.78 -2.59
N ILE A 198 7.70 6.58 -3.54
CA ILE A 198 6.49 6.29 -4.32
C ILE A 198 6.87 6.18 -5.78
N GLU A 199 6.67 4.99 -6.34
CA GLU A 199 6.95 4.70 -7.74
C GLU A 199 5.65 4.58 -8.55
N GLY A 200 5.72 5.04 -9.81
CA GLY A 200 4.69 4.84 -10.81
C GLY A 200 3.81 6.06 -11.06
N MET A 201 3.42 6.28 -12.32
CA MET A 201 2.62 7.43 -12.74
C MET A 201 1.30 7.56 -11.96
N GLY A 202 0.56 6.46 -11.76
CA GLY A 202 -0.71 6.47 -11.02
C GLY A 202 -0.55 6.86 -9.55
N ARG A 203 0.44 6.30 -8.86
CA ARG A 203 0.67 6.49 -7.43
C ARG A 203 1.37 7.82 -7.14
N ALA A 204 2.48 8.09 -7.82
CA ALA A 204 3.31 9.25 -7.55
C ALA A 204 2.78 10.52 -8.21
N ILE A 205 2.18 10.44 -9.40
CA ILE A 205 1.79 11.63 -10.18
C ILE A 205 0.29 11.92 -10.07
N HIS A 206 -0.57 10.94 -10.36
CA HIS A 206 -2.02 11.19 -10.38
C HIS A 206 -2.62 11.42 -8.99
N THR A 207 -2.08 10.78 -7.97
CA THR A 207 -2.67 10.82 -6.62
C THR A 207 -1.83 11.53 -5.58
N ASN A 208 -0.50 11.41 -5.62
CA ASN A 208 0.36 11.87 -4.52
C ASN A 208 1.45 12.87 -4.93
N PHE A 209 1.36 13.51 -6.10
CA PHE A 209 2.43 14.38 -6.60
C PHE A 209 2.79 15.50 -5.63
N SER A 210 1.74 16.17 -5.14
CA SER A 210 1.82 17.28 -4.20
C SER A 210 1.63 16.84 -2.74
N ALA A 211 1.52 15.54 -2.46
CA ALA A 211 1.39 15.05 -1.09
C ALA A 211 2.67 15.39 -0.30
N ALA A 212 2.48 16.06 0.83
CA ALA A 212 3.54 16.37 1.77
C ALA A 212 3.63 15.27 2.84
N PHE A 213 4.85 14.93 3.24
CA PHE A 213 5.13 13.93 4.25
C PHE A 213 5.91 14.58 5.39
N ARG A 214 5.75 14.03 6.60
CA ARG A 214 6.56 14.42 7.77
C ARG A 214 8.04 14.11 7.58
N VAL A 215 8.30 13.12 6.72
CA VAL A 215 9.60 12.50 6.44
C VAL A 215 9.97 12.76 4.99
N ASP A 216 11.22 12.48 4.62
CA ASP A 216 11.68 12.68 3.25
C ASP A 216 10.87 11.85 2.27
N ALA A 217 10.59 12.43 1.10
CA ALA A 217 9.78 11.78 0.07
C ALA A 217 10.47 11.80 -1.28
N LEU A 218 10.65 10.62 -1.87
CA LEU A 218 11.12 10.44 -3.24
C LEU A 218 9.99 9.92 -4.13
N LYS A 219 9.66 10.66 -5.19
CA LYS A 219 8.63 10.29 -6.15
C LYS A 219 9.27 10.00 -7.50
N LEU A 220 9.09 8.79 -7.99
CA LEU A 220 9.68 8.28 -9.22
C LEU A 220 8.57 7.89 -10.21
N ALA A 221 8.60 8.42 -11.42
CA ALA A 221 7.65 8.00 -12.45
C ALA A 221 8.14 8.31 -13.85
N MET A 222 7.77 7.46 -14.80
CA MET A 222 7.81 7.78 -16.22
C MET A 222 6.42 8.25 -16.67
N ILE A 223 6.35 9.34 -17.43
CA ILE A 223 5.10 9.90 -17.94
C ILE A 223 4.67 9.15 -19.21
N LYS A 224 3.58 8.39 -19.12
CA LYS A 224 3.06 7.53 -20.20
C LYS A 224 1.98 8.19 -21.07
N THR A 225 1.72 9.49 -20.89
CA THR A 225 0.77 10.23 -21.74
C THR A 225 1.28 11.63 -22.08
N GLU A 226 1.15 12.01 -23.35
CA GLU A 226 1.62 13.31 -23.84
C GLU A 226 0.88 14.49 -23.20
N HIS A 227 -0.44 14.33 -22.97
CA HIS A 227 -1.23 15.34 -22.28
C HIS A 227 -0.71 15.63 -20.87
N LEU A 228 -0.35 14.60 -20.10
CA LEU A 228 0.22 14.79 -18.77
C LEU A 228 1.63 15.40 -18.83
N ALA A 229 2.46 14.99 -19.79
CA ALA A 229 3.79 15.54 -19.98
C ALA A 229 3.73 17.05 -20.25
N ARG A 230 2.87 17.48 -21.18
CA ARG A 230 2.66 18.90 -21.49
C ARG A 230 2.10 19.68 -20.30
N ARG A 231 1.24 19.06 -19.48
CA ARG A 231 0.73 19.68 -18.26
C ARG A 231 1.80 19.87 -17.18
N LEU A 232 2.75 18.95 -17.05
CA LEU A 232 3.79 19.01 -16.02
C LEU A 232 4.98 19.87 -16.44
N PHE A 233 5.36 19.82 -17.71
CA PHE A 233 6.60 20.41 -18.22
C PHE A 233 6.38 21.47 -19.31
N GLY A 234 5.13 21.86 -19.57
CA GLY A 234 4.79 22.87 -20.58
C GLY A 234 5.02 22.39 -22.01
N ALA A 235 5.35 23.32 -22.91
CA ALA A 235 5.53 23.02 -24.34
C ALA A 235 6.69 22.05 -24.62
N SER A 236 7.67 21.93 -23.72
CA SER A 236 8.79 21.00 -23.82
C SER A 236 8.49 19.60 -23.27
N GLY A 237 7.32 19.38 -22.66
CA GLY A 237 6.97 18.08 -22.09
C GLY A 237 6.76 17.02 -23.16
N ALA A 238 7.48 15.91 -23.02
CA ALA A 238 7.47 14.79 -23.96
C ALA A 238 6.94 13.50 -23.32
N LEU A 239 6.38 12.63 -24.16
CA LEU A 239 6.07 11.26 -23.76
C LEU A 239 7.36 10.58 -23.26
N TYR A 240 7.24 9.85 -22.15
CA TYR A 240 8.33 9.18 -21.44
C TYR A 240 9.30 10.08 -20.68
N ASP A 241 9.00 11.36 -20.51
CA ASP A 241 9.71 12.19 -19.53
C ASP A 241 9.67 11.54 -18.15
N CYS A 242 10.79 11.67 -17.44
CA CYS A 242 10.95 11.10 -16.11
C CYS A 242 10.74 12.17 -15.03
N VAL A 243 9.99 11.81 -14.00
CA VAL A 243 9.93 12.53 -12.74
C VAL A 243 10.83 11.80 -11.75
N CYS A 244 11.83 12.51 -11.24
CA CYS A 244 12.60 12.15 -10.05
C CYS A 244 12.51 13.33 -9.09
N ARG A 245 11.53 13.32 -8.20
CA ARG A 245 11.24 14.44 -7.30
C ARG A 245 11.54 14.04 -5.86
N PHE A 246 12.59 14.61 -5.30
CA PHE A 246 12.84 14.62 -3.87
C PHE A 246 12.10 15.79 -3.21
N THR A 247 11.56 15.59 -2.02
CA THR A 247 10.95 16.63 -1.19
C THR A 247 11.33 16.36 0.26
N PRO A 248 12.03 17.30 0.94
CA PRO A 248 12.35 17.15 2.35
C PRO A 248 11.10 16.99 3.21
N GLY A 249 11.22 16.20 4.27
CA GLY A 249 10.17 16.05 5.27
C GLY A 249 9.83 17.36 5.97
N THR A 250 8.55 17.54 6.33
CA THR A 250 8.11 18.76 7.02
C THR A 250 8.46 18.78 8.50
N GLY A 251 8.75 17.63 9.11
CA GLY A 251 9.05 17.49 10.55
C GLY A 251 7.90 17.82 11.51
N LEU A 252 6.69 18.12 10.99
CA LEU A 252 5.46 18.40 11.76
C LEU A 252 4.81 17.13 12.30
#